data_AF-A0A815RET5-F1
#
_entry.id   AF-A0A815RET5-F1
#
_cell.length_a   1.000
_cell.length_b   1.000
_cell.length_c   1.000
_cell.angle_alpha   90.00
_cell.angle_beta   90.00
_cell.angle_gamma   90.00
#
_symmetry.space_group_name_H-M   'P 1'
#
loop_
_entity.id
_entity.type
_entity.pdbx_description
1 polymer ?
#
loop_
_entity_poly.entity_id
_entity_poly.type
_entity_poly.pdbx_seq_one_letter_code
_entity_poly.pdbx_strand_id
1 'polypeptide(L)'
;MMYYYNWTEQQVKAIVITDGAFGKLQLYTAIADILPRHCLPIMLDVGTNNEEIASNPLYIGLRQKRVVGKEYDEFINKFMQAVVQRFGWHCLIQLEDFASQQYKKKLLEKYQKHDCAFNDNIQDTTTIILVGLLAVLRKTNKRLSNNTYLFIDSGKDRCIFALGSPFKSIMYKDKICHPGLRSNAHIFSAIALATMTCAVRHVEDDLFLLIAEHYPELENKEELIRIQLYDTTYQYFGTLTWQLYKQSRVTFHL
;
A
#
# COMPACT_ATOMS: atom_id res chain seq x y z
N MET A 1 -13.56 7.05 -25.24
CA MET A 1 -12.13 6.79 -25.50
C MET A 1 -11.41 6.98 -24.18
N MET A 2 -10.69 5.97 -23.67
CA MET A 2 -10.11 6.08 -22.32
C MET A 2 -8.77 6.82 -22.37
N TYR A 3 -8.60 7.83 -21.50
CA TYR A 3 -7.55 8.85 -21.58
C TYR A 3 -6.12 8.35 -21.35
N TYR A 4 -5.93 7.19 -20.72
CA TYR A 4 -4.59 6.64 -20.50
C TYR A 4 -3.88 6.28 -21.82
N TYR A 5 -4.59 6.19 -22.95
CA TYR A 5 -3.94 6.02 -24.26
C TYR A 5 -3.05 7.20 -24.65
N ASN A 6 -3.34 8.38 -24.11
CA ASN A 6 -2.58 9.61 -24.32
C ASN A 6 -1.39 9.75 -23.36
N TRP A 7 -1.21 8.82 -22.41
CA TRP A 7 -0.03 8.84 -21.54
C TRP A 7 1.23 8.56 -22.35
N THR A 8 2.24 9.42 -22.19
CA THR A 8 3.46 9.41 -23.01
C THR A 8 4.31 8.17 -22.76
N GLU A 9 4.41 7.75 -21.50
CA GLU A 9 5.21 6.59 -21.10
C GLU A 9 4.50 5.28 -21.47
N GLN A 10 5.21 4.43 -22.23
CA GLN A 10 4.69 3.13 -22.66
C GLN A 10 5.01 2.01 -21.66
N GLN A 11 6.00 2.23 -20.79
CA GLN A 11 6.54 1.20 -19.88
C GLN A 11 6.09 1.41 -18.43
N VAL A 12 4.82 1.74 -18.22
CA VAL A 12 4.24 1.81 -16.88
C VAL A 12 4.28 0.41 -16.25
N LYS A 13 4.70 0.34 -14.98
CA LYS A 13 4.81 -0.89 -14.19
C LYS A 13 4.06 -0.83 -12.87
N ALA A 14 3.79 0.36 -12.35
CA ALA A 14 3.02 0.57 -11.14
C ALA A 14 2.00 1.70 -11.32
N ILE A 15 0.76 1.44 -10.92
CA ILE A 15 -0.35 2.37 -10.98
C ILE A 15 -0.95 2.48 -9.59
N VAL A 16 -1.13 3.70 -9.10
CA VAL A 16 -1.95 3.95 -7.91
C VAL A 16 -3.25 4.58 -8.39
N ILE A 17 -4.37 3.93 -8.07
CA ILE A 17 -5.71 4.36 -8.41
C ILE A 17 -6.42 4.82 -7.16
N THR A 18 -7.02 5.99 -7.21
CA THR A 18 -7.93 6.49 -6.17
C THR A 18 -9.14 7.16 -6.79
N ASP A 19 -10.28 7.16 -6.10
CA ASP A 19 -11.40 8.06 -6.38
C ASP A 19 -11.48 9.20 -5.35
N GLY A 20 -10.37 9.46 -4.65
CA GLY A 20 -10.19 10.43 -3.56
C GLY A 20 -8.88 11.23 -3.66
N ALA A 21 -8.22 11.47 -2.52
CA ALA A 21 -7.04 12.35 -2.42
C ALA A 21 -5.76 11.69 -2.96
N PHE A 22 -4.82 12.50 -3.44
CA PHE A 22 -3.64 12.06 -4.19
C PHE A 22 -2.32 12.33 -3.44
N GLY A 23 -1.33 11.42 -3.53
CA GLY A 23 0.03 11.67 -2.97
C GLY A 23 1.00 10.48 -2.87
N LYS A 24 0.55 9.21 -3.00
CA LYS A 24 1.41 8.05 -2.65
C LYS A 24 2.51 7.69 -3.65
N LEU A 25 2.35 7.99 -4.94
CA LEU A 25 3.34 7.58 -5.95
C LEU A 25 4.71 8.24 -5.80
N GLN A 26 4.79 9.41 -5.18
CA GLN A 26 6.07 10.05 -4.87
C GLN A 26 6.92 9.18 -3.92
N LEU A 27 6.27 8.39 -3.07
CA LEU A 27 6.94 7.50 -2.12
C LEU A 27 7.49 6.23 -2.80
N TYR A 28 6.92 5.76 -3.91
CA TYR A 28 7.49 4.65 -4.68
C TYR A 28 8.88 5.03 -5.20
N THR A 29 9.04 6.25 -5.69
CA THR A 29 10.34 6.76 -6.15
C THR A 29 11.25 7.07 -4.96
N ALA A 30 10.76 7.86 -3.99
CA ALA A 30 11.60 8.33 -2.89
C ALA A 30 12.09 7.20 -1.97
N ILE A 31 11.28 6.16 -1.78
CA ILE A 31 11.63 5.02 -0.95
C ILE A 31 12.23 3.94 -1.85
N ALA A 32 11.47 3.33 -2.75
CA ALA A 32 11.90 2.14 -3.49
C ALA A 32 12.80 2.38 -4.71
N ASP A 33 13.22 3.61 -5.00
CA ASP A 33 13.98 3.97 -6.22
C ASP A 33 13.29 3.51 -7.53
N ILE A 34 11.96 3.45 -7.50
CA ILE A 34 11.18 3.15 -8.71
C ILE A 34 11.17 4.40 -9.57
N LEU A 35 11.75 4.28 -10.77
CA LEU A 35 11.83 5.38 -11.73
C LEU A 35 10.43 5.99 -11.98
N PRO A 36 10.27 7.32 -11.90
CA PRO A 36 8.97 7.98 -12.11
C PRO A 36 8.28 7.61 -13.42
N ARG A 37 9.03 7.32 -14.49
CA ARG A 37 8.48 6.86 -15.78
C ARG A 37 7.74 5.53 -15.73
N HIS A 38 7.99 4.71 -14.71
CA HIS A 38 7.29 3.45 -14.48
C HIS A 38 6.03 3.62 -13.62
N CYS A 39 5.81 4.82 -13.07
CA CYS A 39 4.71 5.14 -12.17
C CYS A 39 3.63 5.94 -12.91
N LEU A 40 2.37 5.52 -12.79
CA LEU A 40 1.24 6.26 -13.36
C LEU A 40 0.18 6.55 -12.29
N PRO A 41 -0.01 7.83 -11.93
CA PRO A 41 -1.09 8.25 -11.06
C PRO A 41 -2.43 8.31 -11.76
N ILE A 42 -3.46 7.72 -11.17
CA ILE A 42 -4.82 7.80 -11.71
C ILE A 42 -5.80 8.20 -10.61
N MET A 43 -6.48 9.32 -10.86
CA MET A 43 -7.64 9.76 -10.10
C MET A 43 -8.90 9.51 -10.92
N LEU A 44 -9.82 8.72 -10.38
CA LEU A 44 -11.11 8.42 -10.96
C LEU A 44 -12.13 9.45 -10.47
N ASP A 45 -12.32 10.50 -11.24
CA ASP A 45 -13.36 11.49 -10.95
C ASP A 45 -14.74 10.95 -11.35
N VAL A 46 -15.53 10.58 -10.35
CA VAL A 46 -16.92 10.10 -10.50
C VAL A 46 -17.92 11.08 -9.88
N GLY A 47 -17.49 12.32 -9.63
CA GLY A 47 -18.22 13.33 -8.88
C GLY A 47 -17.83 13.40 -7.41
N THR A 48 -18.49 14.31 -6.69
CA THR A 48 -18.23 14.56 -5.27
C THR A 48 -19.54 14.73 -4.48
N ASN A 49 -19.56 14.18 -3.27
CA ASN A 49 -20.65 14.40 -2.33
C ASN A 49 -20.35 15.57 -1.37
N ASN A 50 -19.15 16.15 -1.42
CA ASN A 50 -18.75 17.30 -0.63
C ASN A 50 -19.28 18.58 -1.29
N GLU A 51 -20.27 19.22 -0.64
CA GLU A 51 -20.95 20.40 -1.15
C GLU A 51 -20.08 21.66 -1.09
N GLU A 52 -19.17 21.75 -0.14
CA GLU A 52 -18.19 22.84 -0.04
C GLU A 52 -17.23 22.82 -1.25
N ILE A 53 -16.72 21.63 -1.60
CA ILE A 53 -15.89 21.47 -2.79
C ILE A 53 -16.72 21.70 -4.07
N ALA A 54 -17.94 21.15 -4.14
CA ALA A 54 -18.78 21.28 -5.33
C ALA A 54 -19.22 22.74 -5.62
N SER A 55 -19.39 23.55 -4.56
CA SER A 55 -19.74 24.97 -4.67
C SER A 55 -18.52 25.86 -4.91
N ASN A 56 -17.30 25.40 -4.64
CA ASN A 56 -16.10 26.18 -4.87
C ASN A 56 -15.90 26.48 -6.37
N PRO A 57 -15.82 27.74 -6.81
CA PRO A 57 -15.65 28.09 -8.22
C PRO A 57 -14.32 27.61 -8.82
N LEU A 58 -13.32 27.35 -7.99
CA LEU A 58 -12.01 26.82 -8.41
C LEU A 58 -11.96 25.29 -8.48
N TYR A 59 -13.03 24.58 -8.11
CA TYR A 59 -13.08 23.13 -8.25
C TYR A 59 -13.07 22.73 -9.73
N ILE A 60 -12.06 21.93 -10.07
CA ILE A 60 -11.79 21.48 -11.45
C ILE A 60 -12.43 20.11 -11.79
N GLY A 61 -12.98 19.42 -10.80
CA GLY A 61 -13.60 18.11 -10.98
C GLY A 61 -15.07 18.19 -11.39
N LEU A 62 -15.71 17.03 -11.51
CA LEU A 62 -17.11 16.89 -11.90
C LEU A 62 -18.04 17.46 -10.81
N ARG A 63 -18.80 18.50 -11.17
CA ARG A 63 -19.81 19.15 -10.31
C ARG A 63 -21.13 18.38 -10.29
N GLN A 64 -21.05 17.12 -9.89
CA GLN A 64 -22.19 16.23 -9.71
C GLN A 64 -21.99 15.37 -8.46
N LYS A 65 -23.08 14.83 -7.91
CA LYS A 65 -22.99 13.80 -6.86
C LYS A 65 -22.28 12.56 -7.40
N ARG A 66 -21.66 11.79 -6.51
CA ARG A 66 -20.92 10.58 -6.89
C ARG A 66 -21.82 9.59 -7.62
N VAL A 67 -21.34 9.07 -8.74
CA VAL A 67 -21.96 7.90 -9.40
C VAL A 67 -21.80 6.69 -8.49
N VAL A 68 -22.87 5.91 -8.32
CA VAL A 68 -22.91 4.75 -7.43
C VAL A 68 -23.59 3.56 -8.09
N GLY A 69 -23.50 2.39 -7.46
CA GLY A 69 -24.19 1.18 -7.92
C GLY A 69 -23.59 0.60 -9.20
N LYS A 70 -24.47 0.06 -10.06
CA LYS A 70 -24.08 -0.73 -11.24
C LYS A 70 -23.23 0.07 -12.24
N GLU A 71 -23.58 1.33 -12.47
CA GLU A 71 -22.84 2.18 -13.42
C GLU A 71 -21.39 2.40 -12.97
N TYR A 72 -21.19 2.69 -11.69
CA TYR A 72 -19.86 2.81 -11.10
C TYR A 72 -19.08 1.49 -11.17
N ASP A 73 -19.72 0.37 -10.83
CA ASP A 73 -19.10 -0.95 -10.94
C ASP A 73 -18.67 -1.30 -12.39
N GLU A 74 -19.50 -0.99 -13.38
CA GLU A 74 -19.18 -1.20 -14.79
C GLU A 74 -18.03 -0.31 -15.26
N PHE A 75 -17.99 0.93 -14.78
CA PHE A 75 -16.89 1.84 -15.05
C PHE A 75 -15.56 1.31 -14.49
N ILE A 76 -15.52 0.92 -13.21
CA ILE A 76 -14.31 0.34 -12.59
C ILE A 76 -13.88 -0.93 -13.33
N ASN A 77 -14.81 -1.82 -13.70
CA ASN A 77 -14.48 -3.04 -14.44
C ASN A 77 -13.83 -2.74 -15.78
N LYS A 78 -14.46 -1.85 -16.58
CA LYS A 78 -13.91 -1.44 -17.87
C LYS A 78 -12.52 -0.84 -17.68
N PHE A 79 -12.35 -0.01 -16.66
CA PHE A 79 -11.08 0.65 -16.36
C PHE A 79 -9.97 -0.34 -16.01
N MET A 80 -10.23 -1.31 -15.14
CA MET A 80 -9.25 -2.33 -14.77
C MET A 80 -8.83 -3.19 -15.96
N GLN A 81 -9.81 -3.65 -16.77
CA GLN A 81 -9.53 -4.39 -18.01
C GLN A 81 -8.65 -3.60 -18.98
N ALA A 82 -8.96 -2.32 -19.11
CA ALA A 82 -8.23 -1.38 -19.94
C ALA A 82 -6.77 -1.17 -19.52
N VAL A 83 -6.52 -1.06 -18.21
CA VAL A 83 -5.17 -0.97 -17.64
C VAL A 83 -4.37 -2.22 -17.97
N VAL A 84 -4.93 -3.40 -17.72
CA VAL A 84 -4.27 -4.69 -17.99
C VAL A 84 -4.02 -4.87 -19.49
N GLN A 85 -4.99 -4.49 -20.34
CA GLN A 85 -4.84 -4.55 -21.79
C GLN A 85 -3.69 -3.67 -22.30
N ARG A 86 -3.49 -2.47 -21.71
CA ARG A 86 -2.46 -1.54 -22.16
C ARG A 86 -1.08 -1.84 -21.59
N PHE A 87 -0.98 -2.07 -20.28
CA PHE A 87 0.30 -2.13 -19.56
C PHE A 87 0.74 -3.55 -19.21
N GLY A 88 -0.12 -4.53 -19.48
CA GLY A 88 0.11 -5.95 -19.25
C GLY A 88 -0.32 -6.42 -17.86
N TRP A 89 -0.46 -7.74 -17.72
CA TRP A 89 -0.89 -8.40 -16.48
C TRP A 89 0.11 -8.25 -15.32
N HIS A 90 1.39 -7.99 -15.64
CA HIS A 90 2.46 -7.75 -14.67
C HIS A 90 2.48 -6.32 -14.12
N CYS A 91 1.61 -5.42 -14.60
CA CYS A 91 1.51 -4.06 -14.08
C CYS A 91 0.87 -4.10 -12.70
N LEU A 92 1.58 -3.61 -11.69
CA LEU A 92 1.07 -3.48 -10.33
C LEU A 92 -0.02 -2.42 -10.26
N ILE A 93 -1.13 -2.74 -9.62
CA ILE A 93 -2.28 -1.88 -9.41
C ILE A 93 -2.55 -1.74 -7.90
N GLN A 94 -2.18 -0.61 -7.32
CA GLN A 94 -2.53 -0.26 -5.95
C GLN A 94 -3.88 0.47 -5.92
N LEU A 95 -4.85 -0.08 -5.20
CA LEU A 95 -6.13 0.55 -4.89
C LEU A 95 -6.00 1.38 -3.62
N GLU A 96 -6.32 2.68 -3.72
CA GLU A 96 -6.08 3.66 -2.67
C GLU A 96 -7.32 4.49 -2.35
N ASP A 97 -7.62 4.64 -1.05
CA ASP A 97 -8.57 5.61 -0.50
C ASP A 97 -10.01 5.59 -1.04
N PHE A 98 -10.48 4.43 -1.51
CA PHE A 98 -11.90 4.25 -1.87
C PHE A 98 -12.81 4.44 -0.65
N ALA A 99 -13.84 5.28 -0.72
CA ALA A 99 -14.54 5.75 0.50
C ALA A 99 -15.20 4.65 1.39
N SER A 100 -15.69 3.55 0.82
CA SER A 100 -16.41 2.50 1.56
C SER A 100 -15.53 1.28 1.85
N GLN A 101 -15.44 0.88 3.12
CA GLN A 101 -14.72 -0.34 3.53
C GLN A 101 -15.27 -1.60 2.85
N GLN A 102 -16.60 -1.72 2.77
CA GLN A 102 -17.24 -2.83 2.05
C GLN A 102 -16.87 -2.82 0.57
N TYR A 103 -16.76 -1.62 -0.03
CA TYR A 103 -16.37 -1.49 -1.43
C TYR A 103 -14.90 -1.83 -1.65
N LYS A 104 -13.98 -1.36 -0.80
CA LYS A 104 -12.55 -1.74 -0.83
C LYS A 104 -12.40 -3.26 -0.84
N LYS A 105 -13.09 -3.94 0.07
CA LYS A 105 -13.09 -5.40 0.16
C LYS A 105 -13.64 -6.06 -1.11
N LYS A 106 -14.78 -5.57 -1.62
CA LYS A 106 -15.37 -6.05 -2.88
C LYS A 106 -14.40 -5.92 -4.06
N LEU A 107 -13.71 -4.79 -4.20
CA LEU A 107 -12.72 -4.59 -5.27
C LEU A 107 -11.53 -5.52 -5.10
N LEU A 108 -11.00 -5.62 -3.88
CA LEU A 108 -9.86 -6.48 -3.58
C LEU A 108 -10.16 -7.94 -3.92
N GLU A 109 -11.26 -8.50 -3.38
CA GLU A 109 -11.67 -9.88 -3.63
C GLU A 109 -11.90 -10.18 -5.12
N LYS A 110 -12.34 -9.17 -5.88
CA LYS A 110 -12.60 -9.29 -7.31
C LYS A 110 -11.32 -9.28 -8.14
N TYR A 111 -10.40 -8.36 -7.87
CA TYR A 111 -9.26 -8.11 -8.75
C TYR A 111 -7.98 -8.83 -8.32
N GLN A 112 -7.75 -9.07 -7.03
CA GLN A 112 -6.52 -9.71 -6.53
C GLN A 112 -6.27 -11.09 -7.16
N LYS A 113 -7.33 -11.84 -7.49
CA LYS A 113 -7.26 -13.18 -8.09
C LYS A 113 -6.91 -13.20 -9.58
N HIS A 114 -7.04 -12.07 -10.27
CA HIS A 114 -6.93 -12.01 -11.73
C HIS A 114 -5.86 -11.03 -12.18
N ASP A 115 -5.69 -9.95 -11.43
CA ASP A 115 -4.77 -8.85 -11.73
C ASP A 115 -3.68 -8.77 -10.65
N CYS A 116 -2.55 -8.15 -10.99
CA CYS A 116 -1.50 -7.83 -10.02
C CYS A 116 -1.94 -6.62 -9.18
N ALA A 117 -2.90 -6.84 -8.27
CA ALA A 117 -3.58 -5.78 -7.55
C ALA A 117 -3.63 -6.02 -6.04
N PHE A 118 -3.55 -4.93 -5.27
CA PHE A 118 -3.71 -4.94 -3.81
C PHE A 118 -4.37 -3.65 -3.32
N ASN A 119 -4.81 -3.62 -2.06
CA ASN A 119 -5.38 -2.42 -1.43
C ASN A 119 -4.59 -2.04 -0.18
N ASP A 120 -3.95 -0.87 -0.21
CA ASP A 120 -3.09 -0.39 0.88
C ASP A 120 -3.87 -0.20 2.20
N ASN A 121 -5.07 0.39 2.14
CA ASN A 121 -5.84 0.65 3.35
C ASN A 121 -6.31 -0.63 4.05
N ILE A 122 -6.29 -1.77 3.35
CA ILE A 122 -6.58 -3.09 3.92
C ILE A 122 -5.25 -3.78 4.23
N GLN A 123 -4.50 -4.18 3.20
CA GLN A 123 -3.41 -5.13 3.33
C GLN A 123 -2.15 -4.50 3.93
N ASP A 124 -1.72 -3.32 3.49
CA ASP A 124 -0.55 -2.64 4.09
C ASP A 124 -0.80 -2.30 5.55
N THR A 125 -2.01 -1.81 5.85
CA THR A 125 -2.41 -1.46 7.22
C THR A 125 -2.42 -2.70 8.13
N THR A 126 -2.96 -3.83 7.67
CA THR A 126 -2.88 -5.09 8.41
C THR A 126 -1.43 -5.55 8.58
N THR A 127 -0.62 -5.42 7.54
CA THR A 127 0.79 -5.84 7.54
C THR A 127 1.61 -5.04 8.55
N ILE A 128 1.46 -3.71 8.57
CA ILE A 128 2.24 -2.87 9.47
C ILE A 128 1.87 -3.09 10.94
N ILE A 129 0.61 -3.41 11.21
CA ILE A 129 0.15 -3.85 12.55
C ILE A 129 0.80 -5.20 12.90
N LEU A 130 0.79 -6.17 11.98
CA LEU A 130 1.40 -7.48 12.19
C LEU A 130 2.90 -7.37 12.45
N VAL A 131 3.62 -6.52 11.70
CA VAL A 131 5.03 -6.20 11.93
C VAL A 131 5.26 -5.74 13.37
N GLY A 132 4.43 -4.80 13.86
CA GLY A 132 4.50 -4.32 15.24
C GLY A 132 4.24 -5.42 16.27
N LEU A 133 3.23 -6.26 16.03
CA LEU A 133 2.91 -7.40 16.90
C LEU A 133 4.06 -8.41 16.95
N LEU A 134 4.62 -8.80 15.80
CA LEU A 134 5.73 -9.75 15.72
C LEU A 134 6.98 -9.22 16.43
N ALA A 135 7.28 -7.92 16.32
CA ALA A 135 8.37 -7.28 17.08
C ALA A 135 8.17 -7.42 18.60
N VAL A 136 6.95 -7.19 19.10
CA VAL A 136 6.62 -7.33 20.53
C VAL A 136 6.68 -8.79 20.98
N LEU A 137 6.17 -9.73 20.18
CA LEU A 137 6.20 -11.16 20.49
C LEU A 137 7.64 -11.68 20.62
N ARG A 138 8.54 -11.24 19.73
CA ARG A 138 9.99 -11.55 19.81
C ARG A 138 10.60 -11.02 21.11
N LYS A 139 10.32 -9.78 21.50
CA LYS A 139 10.87 -9.20 22.75
C LYS A 139 10.28 -9.82 24.02
N THR A 140 9.03 -10.24 23.98
CA THR A 140 8.34 -10.84 25.14
C THR A 140 8.48 -12.35 25.21
N ASN A 141 9.08 -12.98 24.19
CA ASN A 141 9.19 -14.42 24.02
C ASN A 141 7.83 -15.15 24.16
N LYS A 142 6.76 -14.53 23.64
CA LYS A 142 5.40 -15.09 23.65
C LYS A 142 4.99 -15.57 22.26
N ARG A 143 4.13 -16.58 22.22
CA ARG A 143 3.47 -17.01 20.98
C ARG A 143 2.26 -16.12 20.67
N LEU A 144 1.96 -15.91 19.39
CA LEU A 144 0.77 -15.17 18.96
C LEU A 144 -0.51 -15.72 19.62
N SER A 145 -0.62 -17.06 19.71
CA SER A 145 -1.75 -17.79 20.33
C SER A 145 -1.92 -17.57 21.84
N ASN A 146 -0.91 -17.05 22.54
CA ASN A 146 -0.89 -16.93 24.00
C ASN A 146 -1.22 -15.51 24.47
N ASN A 147 -1.84 -14.69 23.61
CA ASN A 147 -2.22 -13.32 23.93
C ASN A 147 -3.69 -13.09 23.60
N THR A 148 -4.30 -12.17 24.35
CA THR A 148 -5.63 -11.64 24.06
C THR A 148 -5.46 -10.30 23.37
N TYR A 149 -6.10 -10.15 22.20
CA TYR A 149 -6.08 -8.91 21.43
C TYR A 149 -7.42 -8.21 21.59
N LEU A 150 -7.39 -6.95 22.02
CA LEU A 150 -8.55 -6.07 22.01
C LEU A 150 -8.43 -5.13 20.82
N PHE A 151 -9.30 -5.31 19.83
CA PHE A 151 -9.47 -4.37 18.73
C PHE A 151 -10.56 -3.39 19.14
N ILE A 152 -10.20 -2.12 19.29
CA ILE A 152 -11.15 -1.04 19.60
C ILE A 152 -11.48 -0.36 18.27
N ASP A 153 -12.64 -0.67 17.72
CA ASP A 153 -13.21 0.06 16.58
C ASP A 153 -14.21 1.09 17.11
N SER A 154 -13.95 2.37 16.85
CA SER A 154 -14.78 3.46 17.37
C SER A 154 -15.17 4.49 16.30
N GLY A 155 -15.31 4.10 15.03
CA GLY A 155 -15.99 4.88 13.98
C GLY A 155 -15.67 6.39 13.92
N LYS A 156 -14.91 6.80 12.90
CA LYS A 156 -14.37 8.16 12.65
C LYS A 156 -13.41 8.64 13.77
N ASP A 157 -12.12 8.49 13.48
CA ASP A 157 -10.94 8.98 14.19
C ASP A 157 -10.40 8.15 15.40
N ARG A 158 -9.51 7.18 15.08
CA ARG A 158 -8.53 6.43 15.93
C ARG A 158 -9.12 5.29 16.80
N CYS A 159 -8.47 4.16 17.13
CA CYS A 159 -7.05 3.76 17.18
C CYS A 159 -6.85 2.21 17.15
N ILE A 160 -5.83 1.72 16.43
CA ILE A 160 -4.99 0.58 16.82
C ILE A 160 -3.63 1.19 17.19
N PHE A 161 -3.02 0.81 18.32
CA PHE A 161 -1.67 1.30 18.68
C PHE A 161 -0.60 0.64 17.77
N ALA A 162 -0.49 1.16 16.55
CA ALA A 162 0.70 1.18 15.71
C ALA A 162 0.81 2.63 15.22
N LEU A 163 1.87 3.33 15.61
CA LEU A 163 1.94 4.78 15.43
C LEU A 163 2.18 5.06 13.95
N GLY A 164 1.15 5.47 13.22
CA GLY A 164 1.24 5.94 11.83
C GLY A 164 1.58 7.44 11.71
N SER A 165 1.67 8.16 12.84
CA SER A 165 2.07 9.57 12.90
C SER A 165 3.17 9.77 13.94
N PRO A 166 4.15 10.66 13.71
CA PRO A 166 5.25 10.86 14.64
C PRO A 166 4.76 11.41 15.98
N PHE A 167 5.13 10.73 17.06
CA PHE A 167 4.93 11.23 18.43
C PHE A 167 6.25 11.71 19.00
N LYS A 168 6.17 12.73 19.86
CA LYS A 168 7.32 13.13 20.67
C LYS A 168 7.71 11.98 21.59
N SER A 169 9.01 11.85 21.82
CA SER A 169 9.56 10.95 22.83
C SER A 169 8.88 11.21 24.18
N ILE A 170 8.58 10.14 24.90
CA ILE A 170 7.96 10.22 26.23
C ILE A 170 8.94 9.72 27.28
N MET A 171 8.94 10.36 28.45
CA MET A 171 9.68 9.85 29.60
C MET A 171 8.80 8.85 30.35
N TYR A 172 9.29 7.63 30.54
CA TYR A 172 8.62 6.60 31.30
C TYR A 172 9.62 5.89 32.22
N LYS A 173 9.40 5.99 33.54
CA LYS A 173 10.30 5.41 34.57
C LYS A 173 11.77 5.79 34.34
N ASP A 174 12.03 7.08 34.20
CA ASP A 174 13.36 7.67 33.98
C ASP A 174 14.08 7.22 32.69
N LYS A 175 13.34 6.59 31.76
CA LYS A 175 13.83 6.24 30.43
C LYS A 175 13.11 7.06 29.38
N ILE A 176 13.87 7.57 28.42
CA ILE A 176 13.31 8.18 27.22
C ILE A 176 12.85 7.03 26.32
N CYS A 177 11.55 6.95 26.08
CA CYS A 177 10.95 6.05 25.13
C CYS A 177 10.65 6.81 23.84
N HIS A 178 11.13 6.28 22.72
CA HIS A 178 10.82 6.79 21.39
C HIS A 178 9.68 5.94 20.80
N PRO A 179 8.46 6.47 20.70
CA PRO A 179 7.37 5.73 20.08
C PRO A 179 7.72 5.48 18.61
N GLY A 180 7.83 4.21 18.20
CA GLY A 180 8.23 3.85 16.84
C GLY A 180 7.15 4.22 15.82
N LEU A 181 7.50 5.03 14.83
CA LEU A 181 6.64 5.34 13.69
C LEU A 181 6.78 4.22 12.65
N ARG A 182 5.68 3.59 12.27
CA ARG A 182 5.66 2.63 11.17
C ARG A 182 4.70 3.12 10.09
N SER A 183 5.23 3.28 8.88
CA SER A 183 4.49 3.77 7.73
C SER A 183 4.22 2.63 6.76
N ASN A 184 3.01 2.60 6.18
CA ASN A 184 2.67 1.73 5.05
C ASN A 184 3.63 1.93 3.87
N ALA A 185 4.30 3.09 3.81
CA ALA A 185 5.25 3.43 2.76
C ALA A 185 6.36 2.40 2.53
N HIS A 186 6.79 1.69 3.55
CA HIS A 186 7.77 0.62 3.40
C HIS A 186 7.16 -0.68 2.86
N ILE A 187 5.86 -0.91 3.07
CA ILE A 187 5.16 -2.13 2.65
C ILE A 187 4.84 -2.07 1.15
N PHE A 188 4.08 -1.06 0.69
CA PHE A 188 3.80 -0.93 -0.74
C PHE A 188 5.08 -0.80 -1.58
N SER A 189 6.13 -0.17 -1.03
CA SER A 189 7.43 -0.06 -1.72
C SER A 189 8.10 -1.42 -1.89
N ALA A 190 8.00 -2.30 -0.88
CA ALA A 190 8.48 -3.68 -0.97
C ALA A 190 7.72 -4.47 -2.05
N ILE A 191 6.40 -4.33 -2.05
CA ILE A 191 5.52 -5.03 -3.00
C ILE A 191 5.79 -4.55 -4.42
N ALA A 192 5.95 -3.24 -4.61
CA ALA A 192 6.27 -2.65 -5.89
C ALA A 192 7.59 -3.17 -6.46
N LEU A 193 8.63 -3.24 -5.62
CA LEU A 193 9.89 -3.84 -6.05
C LEU A 193 9.74 -5.34 -6.34
N ALA A 194 9.14 -6.12 -5.44
CA ALA A 194 8.96 -7.56 -5.64
C ALA A 194 8.19 -7.87 -6.92
N THR A 195 7.11 -7.13 -7.19
CA THR A 195 6.29 -7.29 -8.40
C THR A 195 7.06 -6.93 -9.66
N MET A 196 7.84 -5.84 -9.64
CA MET A 196 8.66 -5.41 -10.77
C MET A 196 9.86 -6.32 -11.04
N THR A 197 10.52 -6.87 -10.02
CA THR A 197 11.72 -7.70 -10.17
C THR A 197 11.40 -9.17 -10.41
N CYS A 198 10.32 -9.68 -9.82
CA CYS A 198 9.98 -11.11 -9.85
C CYS A 198 8.78 -11.41 -10.75
N ALA A 199 8.23 -10.41 -11.44
CA ALA A 199 7.04 -10.54 -12.30
C ALA A 199 5.87 -11.23 -11.57
N VAL A 200 5.63 -10.81 -10.32
CA VAL A 200 4.55 -11.36 -9.49
C VAL A 200 3.21 -11.15 -10.21
N ARG A 201 2.46 -12.24 -10.40
CA ARG A 201 1.18 -12.21 -11.10
C ARG A 201 0.02 -11.77 -10.20
N HIS A 202 0.05 -12.20 -8.94
CA HIS A 202 -0.99 -11.93 -7.95
C HIS A 202 -0.34 -11.52 -6.64
N VAL A 203 -0.80 -10.42 -6.05
CA VAL A 203 -0.30 -9.93 -4.76
C VAL A 203 -1.14 -10.57 -3.65
N GLU A 204 -0.79 -11.79 -3.27
CA GLU A 204 -1.52 -12.59 -2.26
C GLU A 204 -1.10 -12.25 -0.83
N ASP A 205 -1.95 -12.60 0.15
CA ASP A 205 -1.72 -12.33 1.57
C ASP A 205 -0.41 -12.93 2.09
N ASP A 206 0.04 -14.06 1.53
CA ASP A 206 1.32 -14.69 1.87
C ASP A 206 2.51 -13.75 1.64
N LEU A 207 2.48 -12.91 0.59
CA LEU A 207 3.54 -11.92 0.35
C LEU A 207 3.58 -10.87 1.48
N PHE A 208 2.42 -10.45 1.97
CA PHE A 208 2.31 -9.51 3.09
C PHE A 208 2.78 -10.13 4.40
N LEU A 209 2.39 -11.38 4.70
CA LEU A 209 2.89 -12.12 5.86
C LEU A 209 4.40 -12.23 5.81
N LEU A 210 4.94 -12.55 4.63
CA LEU A 210 6.36 -12.74 4.44
C LEU A 210 7.15 -11.43 4.63
N ILE A 211 6.62 -10.30 4.13
CA ILE A 211 7.14 -8.97 4.45
C ILE A 211 7.07 -8.75 5.98
N ALA A 212 5.96 -9.07 6.62
CA ALA A 212 5.77 -8.82 8.04
C ALA A 212 6.73 -9.61 8.94
N GLU A 213 7.09 -10.83 8.56
CA GLU A 213 8.02 -11.68 9.30
C GLU A 213 9.47 -11.18 9.23
N HIS A 214 9.88 -10.66 8.08
CA HIS A 214 11.25 -10.21 7.85
C HIS A 214 11.48 -8.75 8.27
N TYR A 215 10.45 -7.90 8.22
CA TYR A 215 10.55 -6.49 8.59
C TYR A 215 11.23 -6.25 9.95
N PRO A 216 10.87 -6.94 11.05
CA PRO A 216 11.44 -6.66 12.36
C PRO A 216 12.89 -7.15 12.53
N GLU A 217 13.39 -8.03 11.65
CA GLU A 217 14.80 -8.47 11.68
C GLU A 217 15.76 -7.36 11.25
N LEU A 218 15.23 -6.42 10.46
CA LEU A 218 15.97 -5.31 9.86
C LEU A 218 16.23 -4.18 10.87
N GLU A 219 15.66 -4.26 12.08
CA GLU A 219 15.83 -3.28 13.17
C GLU A 219 17.05 -3.54 14.07
N ASN A 220 17.63 -4.75 14.02
CA ASN A 220 18.74 -5.12 14.91
C ASN A 220 20.13 -4.69 14.39
N LYS A 221 20.22 -4.03 13.24
CA LYS A 221 21.45 -3.37 12.79
C LYS A 221 21.40 -1.91 13.22
N GLU A 222 22.46 -1.40 13.83
CA GLU A 222 22.64 -0.03 14.33
C GLU A 222 22.40 1.11 13.31
N GLU A 223 21.95 0.80 12.09
CA GLU A 223 21.75 1.71 10.96
C GLU A 223 20.56 2.67 11.10
N LEU A 224 19.56 2.38 11.94
CA LEU A 224 18.31 3.17 12.00
C LEU A 224 18.48 4.65 12.38
N ILE A 225 19.57 5.03 13.07
CA ILE A 225 19.84 6.45 13.39
C ILE A 225 20.35 7.24 12.17
N ARG A 226 20.76 6.59 11.07
CA ARG A 226 21.19 7.25 9.82
C ARG A 226 20.15 7.30 8.71
N ILE A 227 19.04 6.56 8.81
CA ILE A 227 18.04 6.42 7.72
C ILE A 227 16.94 7.50 7.78
N GLN A 228 17.15 8.60 8.52
CA GLN A 228 16.13 9.66 8.51
C GLN A 228 16.12 10.48 7.23
N LEU A 229 17.22 10.54 6.48
CA LEU A 229 17.29 11.31 5.23
C LEU A 229 18.41 10.73 4.35
N TYR A 230 18.03 10.18 3.19
CA TYR A 230 18.78 10.10 1.92
C TYR A 230 19.57 8.87 1.41
N ASP A 231 19.86 7.75 2.10
CA ASP A 231 20.91 6.87 1.51
C ASP A 231 20.88 5.32 1.61
N THR A 232 19.81 4.63 2.01
CA THR A 232 19.93 3.15 2.24
C THR A 232 18.79 2.25 1.74
N THR A 233 18.08 2.61 0.66
CA THR A 233 17.03 1.71 0.18
C THR A 233 17.51 0.48 -0.60
N TYR A 234 18.68 0.55 -1.25
CA TYR A 234 19.18 -0.55 -2.12
C TYR A 234 19.51 -1.85 -1.36
N GLN A 235 20.06 -1.77 -0.14
CA GLN A 235 20.41 -2.96 0.64
C GLN A 235 19.19 -3.64 1.27
N TYR A 236 18.15 -2.85 1.59
CA TYR A 236 16.95 -3.30 2.27
C TYR A 236 16.10 -4.22 1.39
N PHE A 237 15.79 -3.75 0.17
CA PHE A 237 14.92 -4.51 -0.72
C PHE A 237 15.65 -5.64 -1.45
N GLY A 238 16.93 -5.48 -1.82
CA GLY A 238 17.70 -6.58 -2.43
C GLY A 238 17.75 -7.84 -1.56
N THR A 239 17.84 -7.67 -0.23
CA THR A 239 17.87 -8.80 0.72
C THR A 239 16.49 -9.45 0.87
N LEU A 240 15.43 -8.65 0.99
CA LEU A 240 14.06 -9.14 1.10
C LEU A 240 13.64 -9.86 -0.19
N THR A 241 13.81 -9.24 -1.36
CA THR A 241 13.50 -9.85 -2.66
C THR A 241 14.25 -11.17 -2.88
N TRP A 242 15.49 -11.26 -2.41
CA TRP A 242 16.28 -12.50 -2.45
C TRP A 242 15.78 -13.58 -1.47
N GLN A 243 15.31 -13.20 -0.28
CA GLN A 243 14.66 -14.11 0.66
C GLN A 243 13.30 -14.59 0.15
N LEU A 244 12.49 -13.69 -0.44
CA LEU A 244 11.25 -14.01 -1.14
C LEU A 244 11.49 -15.04 -2.25
N TYR A 245 12.54 -14.82 -3.06
CA TYR A 245 12.95 -15.75 -4.13
C TYR A 245 13.33 -17.14 -3.60
N LYS A 246 14.03 -17.23 -2.46
CA LYS A 246 14.44 -18.52 -1.88
C LYS A 246 13.30 -19.29 -1.20
N GLN A 247 12.30 -18.60 -0.66
CA GLN A 247 11.22 -19.19 0.14
C GLN A 247 9.95 -19.45 -0.66
N SER A 248 9.82 -18.87 -1.85
CA SER A 248 8.65 -19.08 -2.71
C SER A 248 8.64 -20.48 -3.32
N ARG A 249 7.67 -21.32 -2.90
CA ARG A 249 7.16 -22.46 -3.69
C ARG A 249 6.28 -21.98 -4.86
N VAL A 250 6.58 -20.80 -5.41
CA VAL A 250 5.85 -20.22 -6.53
C VAL A 250 6.48 -20.80 -7.80
N THR A 251 5.75 -21.67 -8.49
CA THR A 251 6.19 -22.22 -9.77
C THR A 251 6.24 -21.07 -10.79
N PHE A 252 7.45 -20.62 -11.13
CA PHE A 252 7.66 -19.71 -12.25
C PHE A 252 7.49 -20.50 -13.54
N HIS A 253 6.44 -20.19 -14.31
CA HIS A 253 6.40 -20.55 -15.72
C HIS A 253 7.10 -19.41 -16.47
N LEU A 254 8.33 -19.69 -16.93
CA LEU A 254 9.05 -18.88 -17.91
C LEU A 254 8.27 -18.81 -19.23
#